data_AF-A0ABD4EGM9-F1
#
_entry.id   AF-A0ABD4EGM9-F1
#
_cell.length_a   1.000
_cell.length_b   1.000
_cell.length_c   1.000
_cell.angle_alpha   90.00
_cell.angle_beta   90.00
_cell.angle_gamma   90.00
#
_symmetry.space_group_name_H-M   'P 1'
#
loop_
_entity.id
_entity.type
_entity.pdbx_description
1 polymer ?
#
loop_
_entity_poly.entity_id
_entity_poly.type
_entity_poly.pdbx_seq_one_letter_code
_entity_poly.pdbx_strand_id
1 'polypeptide(L)'
;MKVQQKLIPDLVDKMYRRFSILTTISKNQPVGRRSLSEYMDMTERVLRAETDMLKKQELIRVKTTGMEITEEGKMVVEYLNDYFNVYSDDHQMAQQIREIYNLKEVHVIPGNSDTTETVKAEMGRQAGQLLEGILYEDAIVSVTGGSTMARVSEAMHLLPFNVFFVPARGGLGENMVYQANTISASMAQQTGGYYTSLYVPDNVSETTYNTLMMEPSVIHTLDKIKQANITIHGIGDALKMAHRRHSSKEVVEKLQHHHAVAEAFGYYFDAYGQVVHKVKTIGLQLEDLESKEFIFAVAGGKSKGQAIKAYLSIAPDNTVLITDEEAAKVILNKE
;
A
#
# COMPACT_ATOMS: atom_id res chain seq x y z
N MET A 1 -14.95 -1.08 -20.93
CA MET A 1 -16.21 -0.49 -20.44
C MET A 1 -16.41 1.01 -20.87
N LYS A 2 -15.35 1.76 -21.24
CA LYS A 2 -15.44 3.07 -21.98
C LYS A 2 -16.32 3.06 -23.26
N VAL A 3 -16.61 1.90 -23.85
CA VAL A 3 -17.43 1.76 -25.07
C VAL A 3 -18.93 1.59 -24.75
N GLN A 4 -19.30 0.86 -23.69
CA GLN A 4 -20.69 0.69 -23.27
C GLN A 4 -21.27 1.95 -22.66
N GLN A 5 -20.49 2.70 -21.86
CA GLN A 5 -20.88 4.02 -21.34
C GLN A 5 -21.11 5.05 -22.47
N LYS A 6 -20.39 4.94 -23.60
CA LYS A 6 -20.67 5.76 -24.79
C LYS A 6 -22.01 5.43 -25.45
N LEU A 7 -22.55 4.24 -25.22
CA LEU A 7 -23.79 3.78 -25.82
C LEU A 7 -25.01 4.00 -24.90
N ILE A 8 -24.88 3.74 -23.59
CA ILE A 8 -25.99 3.78 -22.61
C ILE A 8 -25.52 4.22 -21.19
N PRO A 9 -25.08 5.48 -21.01
CA PRO A 9 -24.46 5.95 -19.76
C PRO A 9 -25.39 5.82 -18.54
N ASP A 10 -26.65 6.25 -18.65
CA ASP A 10 -27.61 6.28 -17.53
C ASP A 10 -27.93 4.91 -16.93
N LEU A 11 -27.87 3.85 -17.74
CA LEU A 11 -28.15 2.49 -17.28
C LEU A 11 -26.97 1.94 -16.48
N VAL A 12 -25.75 2.19 -16.96
CA VAL A 12 -24.52 1.74 -16.31
C VAL A 12 -24.39 2.38 -14.93
N ASP A 13 -24.65 3.69 -14.80
CA ASP A 13 -24.56 4.40 -13.52
C ASP A 13 -25.61 3.90 -12.51
N LYS A 14 -26.83 3.59 -12.99
CA LYS A 14 -27.87 2.97 -12.15
C LYS A 14 -27.49 1.57 -11.69
N MET A 15 -26.89 0.76 -12.57
CA MET A 15 -26.44 -0.58 -12.20
C MET A 15 -25.33 -0.51 -11.15
N TYR A 16 -24.31 0.33 -11.37
CA TYR A 16 -23.22 0.54 -10.42
C TYR A 16 -23.75 1.00 -9.06
N ARG A 17 -24.63 2.01 -9.02
CA ARG A 17 -25.25 2.50 -7.78
C ARG A 17 -25.95 1.39 -6.99
N ARG A 18 -26.72 0.53 -7.65
CA ARG A 18 -27.42 -0.59 -7.00
C ARG A 18 -26.46 -1.65 -6.50
N PHE A 19 -25.44 -1.96 -7.29
CA PHE A 19 -24.37 -2.86 -6.90
C PHE A 19 -23.67 -2.34 -5.63
N SER A 20 -23.29 -1.07 -5.58
CA SER A 20 -22.66 -0.47 -4.39
C SER A 20 -23.58 -0.53 -3.16
N ILE A 21 -24.88 -0.25 -3.30
CA ILE A 21 -25.85 -0.37 -2.19
C ILE A 21 -25.93 -1.82 -1.68
N LEU A 22 -26.03 -2.81 -2.57
CA LEU A 22 -26.06 -4.23 -2.20
C LEU A 22 -24.80 -4.64 -1.45
N THR A 23 -23.62 -4.28 -1.97
CA THR A 23 -22.33 -4.59 -1.35
C THR A 23 -22.20 -3.95 0.03
N THR A 24 -22.64 -2.70 0.20
CA THR A 24 -22.61 -2.01 1.51
C THR A 24 -23.58 -2.64 2.51
N ILE A 25 -24.78 -3.07 2.07
CA ILE A 25 -25.70 -3.84 2.92
C ILE A 25 -25.05 -5.18 3.31
N SER A 26 -24.45 -5.91 2.38
CA SER A 26 -23.79 -7.20 2.67
C SER A 26 -22.71 -7.08 3.73
N LYS A 27 -21.92 -6.00 3.71
CA LYS A 27 -20.81 -5.77 4.65
C LYS A 27 -21.28 -5.30 6.03
N ASN A 28 -22.40 -4.57 6.11
CA ASN A 28 -22.83 -3.88 7.34
C ASN A 28 -24.17 -4.40 7.90
N GLN A 29 -24.71 -5.49 7.35
CA GLN A 29 -26.00 -6.02 7.78
C GLN A 29 -26.00 -6.52 9.24
N PRO A 30 -27.13 -6.38 9.95
CA PRO A 30 -28.33 -5.63 9.55
C PRO A 30 -28.09 -4.11 9.61
N VAL A 31 -28.41 -3.38 8.53
CA VAL A 31 -28.14 -1.92 8.43
C VAL A 31 -29.41 -1.09 8.30
N GLY A 32 -29.52 -0.01 9.07
CA GLY A 32 -30.61 0.96 8.97
C GLY A 32 -30.42 1.93 7.79
N ARG A 33 -31.51 2.48 7.25
CA ARG A 33 -31.45 3.40 6.08
C ARG A 33 -30.60 4.64 6.35
N ARG A 34 -30.64 5.19 7.56
CA ARG A 34 -29.85 6.37 7.97
C ARG A 34 -28.35 6.09 7.97
N SER A 35 -27.92 5.01 8.62
CA SER A 35 -26.52 4.58 8.59
C SER A 35 -26.07 4.27 7.17
N LEU A 36 -26.94 3.64 6.37
CA LEU A 36 -26.64 3.38 4.96
C LEU A 36 -26.49 4.66 4.13
N SER A 37 -27.26 5.72 4.40
CA SER A 37 -27.06 7.03 3.75
C SER A 37 -25.76 7.69 4.14
N GLU A 38 -25.34 7.56 5.40
CA GLU A 38 -24.05 8.09 5.86
C GLU A 38 -22.89 7.34 5.21
N TYR A 39 -22.96 6.00 5.09
CA TYR A 39 -21.92 5.21 4.43
C TYR A 39 -21.77 5.51 2.93
N MET A 40 -22.86 5.90 2.27
CA MET A 40 -22.91 6.04 0.81
C MET A 40 -22.86 7.49 0.33
N ASP A 41 -22.84 8.48 1.24
CA ASP A 41 -23.03 9.91 0.94
C ASP A 41 -24.23 10.17 0.01
N MET A 42 -25.36 9.53 0.31
CA MET A 42 -26.58 9.58 -0.50
C MET A 42 -27.77 10.03 0.35
N THR A 43 -28.65 10.87 -0.22
CA THR A 43 -29.87 11.25 0.50
C THR A 43 -30.77 10.03 0.77
N GLU A 44 -31.42 10.00 1.94
CA GLU A 44 -32.37 8.92 2.30
C GLU A 44 -33.50 8.76 1.27
N ARG A 45 -33.88 9.84 0.58
CA ARG A 45 -34.90 9.80 -0.48
C ARG A 45 -34.47 8.93 -1.65
N VAL A 46 -33.24 9.10 -2.12
CA VAL A 46 -32.68 8.31 -3.23
C VAL A 46 -32.48 6.85 -2.77
N LEU A 47 -31.91 6.66 -1.58
CA LEU A 47 -31.69 5.34 -1.00
C LEU A 47 -32.99 4.56 -0.80
N ARG A 48 -34.08 5.22 -0.41
CA ARG A 48 -35.40 4.59 -0.32
C ARG A 48 -35.84 4.03 -1.67
N ALA A 49 -35.75 4.82 -2.74
CA ALA A 49 -36.16 4.35 -4.07
C ALA A 49 -35.35 3.12 -4.53
N GLU A 50 -34.04 3.13 -4.32
CA GLU A 50 -33.18 2.00 -4.71
C GLU A 50 -33.41 0.77 -3.82
N THR A 51 -33.48 0.93 -2.50
CA THR A 51 -33.72 -0.18 -1.56
C THR A 51 -35.11 -0.79 -1.73
N ASP A 52 -36.14 0.01 -2.06
CA ASP A 52 -37.48 -0.50 -2.39
C ASP A 52 -37.45 -1.34 -3.68
N MET A 53 -36.65 -0.95 -4.68
CA MET A 53 -36.47 -1.76 -5.90
C MET A 53 -35.69 -3.05 -5.62
N LEU A 54 -34.59 -2.98 -4.87
CA LEU A 54 -33.82 -4.17 -4.48
C LEU A 54 -34.66 -5.16 -3.67
N LYS A 55 -35.51 -4.66 -2.77
CA LYS A 55 -36.48 -5.48 -2.03
C LYS A 55 -37.50 -6.12 -2.96
N LYS A 56 -38.03 -5.36 -3.93
CA LYS A 56 -39.00 -5.88 -4.92
C LYS A 56 -38.40 -6.98 -5.80
N GLN A 57 -37.10 -6.92 -6.04
CA GLN A 57 -36.32 -7.95 -6.75
C GLN A 57 -35.81 -9.06 -5.83
N GLU A 58 -36.23 -9.08 -4.57
CA GLU A 58 -35.84 -10.11 -3.57
C GLU A 58 -34.32 -10.18 -3.28
N LEU A 59 -33.54 -9.17 -3.67
CA LEU A 59 -32.10 -9.10 -3.44
C LEU A 59 -31.75 -8.69 -2.00
N ILE A 60 -32.69 -8.04 -1.30
CA ILE A 60 -32.56 -7.69 0.12
C ILE A 60 -33.84 -8.00 0.89
N ARG A 61 -33.70 -8.30 2.18
CA ARG A 61 -34.78 -8.42 3.15
C ARG A 61 -34.75 -7.21 4.09
N VAL A 62 -35.90 -6.55 4.24
CA VAL A 62 -36.06 -5.39 5.12
C VAL A 62 -36.85 -5.78 6.36
N LYS A 63 -36.22 -5.71 7.54
CA LYS A 63 -36.82 -5.95 8.86
C LYS A 63 -36.87 -4.65 9.67
N THR A 64 -37.55 -4.68 10.81
CA THR A 64 -37.55 -3.56 11.78
C THR A 64 -36.16 -3.25 12.33
N THR A 65 -35.29 -4.27 12.41
CA THR A 65 -33.90 -4.16 12.88
C THR A 65 -32.91 -3.66 11.81
N GLY A 66 -33.32 -3.59 10.54
CA GLY A 66 -32.45 -3.18 9.44
C GLY A 66 -32.64 -4.01 8.18
N MET A 67 -31.80 -3.73 7.19
CA MET A 67 -31.75 -4.42 5.90
C MET A 67 -30.65 -5.48 5.92
N GLU A 68 -30.96 -6.66 5.39
CA GLU A 68 -30.07 -7.80 5.21
C GLU A 68 -30.06 -8.20 3.73
N ILE A 69 -28.93 -8.66 3.21
CA ILE A 69 -28.83 -9.21 1.85
C ILE A 69 -29.42 -10.64 1.83
N THR A 70 -30.08 -11.01 0.74
CA THR A 70 -30.54 -12.40 0.51
C THR A 70 -29.45 -13.23 -0.16
N GLU A 71 -29.62 -14.55 -0.25
CA GLU A 71 -28.69 -15.42 -1.00
C GLU A 71 -28.64 -15.06 -2.49
N GLU A 72 -29.78 -14.67 -3.09
CA GLU A 72 -29.81 -14.17 -4.47
C GLU A 72 -29.05 -12.84 -4.61
N GLY A 73 -29.23 -11.92 -3.65
CA GLY A 73 -28.45 -10.70 -3.59
C GLY A 73 -26.94 -10.96 -3.52
N LYS A 74 -26.50 -11.94 -2.72
CA LYS A 74 -25.08 -12.33 -2.63
C LYS A 74 -24.55 -12.85 -3.96
N MET A 75 -25.28 -13.75 -4.62
CA MET A 75 -24.87 -14.27 -5.93
C MET A 75 -24.74 -13.12 -6.96
N VAL A 76 -25.69 -12.18 -6.98
CA VAL A 76 -25.61 -11.02 -7.87
C VAL A 76 -24.37 -10.18 -7.58
N VAL A 77 -24.04 -9.95 -6.31
CA VAL A 77 -22.80 -9.23 -5.94
C VAL A 77 -21.58 -10.01 -6.41
N GLU A 78 -21.50 -11.31 -6.17
CA GLU A 78 -20.36 -12.15 -6.60
C GLU A 78 -20.15 -12.11 -8.12
N TYR A 79 -21.21 -12.32 -8.92
CA TYR A 79 -21.12 -12.30 -10.39
C TYR A 79 -20.74 -10.95 -10.96
N LEU A 80 -21.16 -9.86 -10.31
CA LEU A 80 -20.93 -8.50 -10.80
C LEU A 80 -19.69 -7.84 -10.19
N ASN A 81 -19.05 -8.47 -9.19
CA ASN A 81 -17.90 -7.92 -8.48
C ASN A 81 -16.77 -7.57 -9.45
N ASP A 82 -16.38 -8.52 -10.29
CA ASP A 82 -15.31 -8.33 -11.28
C ASP A 82 -15.70 -7.32 -12.37
N TYR A 83 -17.00 -7.20 -12.66
CA TYR A 83 -17.51 -6.27 -13.67
C TYR A 83 -17.55 -4.81 -13.20
N PHE A 84 -17.93 -4.57 -11.95
CA PHE A 84 -18.09 -3.22 -11.39
C PHE A 84 -16.91 -2.74 -10.55
N ASN A 85 -15.99 -3.60 -10.11
CA ASN A 85 -14.74 -3.16 -9.49
C ASN A 85 -13.93 -2.22 -10.40
N VAL A 86 -14.06 -2.35 -11.73
CA VAL A 86 -13.41 -1.44 -12.70
C VAL A 86 -13.98 -0.01 -12.65
N TYR A 87 -15.16 0.18 -12.06
CA TYR A 87 -15.89 1.44 -12.02
C TYR A 87 -15.75 2.22 -10.73
N SER A 88 -15.25 1.58 -9.69
CA SER A 88 -15.09 2.25 -8.41
C SER A 88 -14.13 3.42 -8.54
N ASP A 89 -14.37 4.47 -7.73
CA ASP A 89 -13.55 5.68 -7.78
C ASP A 89 -12.08 5.34 -7.47
N ASP A 90 -11.84 4.38 -6.57
CA ASP A 90 -10.53 3.81 -6.27
C ASP A 90 -9.87 3.16 -7.50
N HIS A 91 -10.57 2.35 -8.29
CA HIS A 91 -10.01 1.77 -9.51
C HIS A 91 -9.71 2.85 -10.57
N GLN A 92 -10.56 3.86 -10.71
CA GLN A 92 -10.30 4.98 -11.62
C GLN A 92 -9.06 5.78 -11.18
N MET A 93 -8.93 6.06 -9.89
CA MET A 93 -7.74 6.72 -9.33
C MET A 93 -6.49 5.87 -9.55
N ALA A 94 -6.57 4.56 -9.29
CA ALA A 94 -5.47 3.63 -9.53
C ALA A 94 -5.00 3.67 -10.99
N GLN A 95 -5.94 3.60 -11.93
CA GLN A 95 -5.60 3.66 -13.35
C GLN A 95 -5.01 5.01 -13.76
N GLN A 96 -5.54 6.12 -13.24
CA GLN A 96 -4.97 7.46 -13.49
C GLN A 96 -3.55 7.58 -12.96
N ILE A 97 -3.28 7.14 -11.73
CA ILE A 97 -1.93 7.17 -11.14
C ILE A 97 -0.99 6.29 -11.97
N ARG A 98 -1.43 5.07 -12.33
CA ARG A 98 -0.64 4.15 -13.15
C ARG A 98 -0.24 4.77 -14.49
N GLU A 99 -1.17 5.43 -15.17
CA GLU A 99 -0.94 6.07 -16.47
C GLU A 99 -0.05 7.31 -16.37
N ILE A 100 -0.19 8.13 -15.31
CA ILE A 100 0.63 9.35 -15.11
C ILE A 100 2.09 9.02 -14.82
N TYR A 101 2.34 8.00 -14.00
CA TYR A 101 3.68 7.65 -13.52
C TYR A 101 4.28 6.40 -14.18
N ASN A 102 3.61 5.86 -15.21
CA ASN A 102 4.05 4.67 -15.96
C ASN A 102 4.37 3.43 -15.09
N LEU A 103 3.57 3.21 -14.05
CA LEU A 103 3.78 2.12 -13.10
C LEU A 103 3.24 0.79 -13.65
N LYS A 104 3.81 -0.33 -13.20
CA LYS A 104 3.36 -1.68 -13.54
C LYS A 104 1.90 -1.87 -13.16
N GLU A 105 1.59 -1.55 -11.90
CA GLU A 105 0.26 -1.71 -11.34
C GLU A 105 0.05 -0.76 -10.14
N VAL A 106 -1.21 -0.38 -9.90
CA VAL A 106 -1.61 0.46 -8.77
C VAL A 106 -2.88 -0.11 -8.16
N HIS A 107 -2.92 -0.16 -6.83
CA HIS A 107 -4.10 -0.53 -6.06
C HIS A 107 -4.41 0.56 -5.03
N VAL A 108 -5.68 0.94 -4.97
CA VAL A 108 -6.18 1.97 -4.05
C VAL A 108 -7.19 1.32 -3.12
N ILE A 109 -6.94 1.39 -1.80
CA ILE A 109 -7.87 0.94 -0.77
C ILE A 109 -8.79 2.08 -0.38
N PRO A 110 -10.12 1.91 -0.39
CA PRO A 110 -11.05 2.94 0.07
C PRO A 110 -10.79 3.38 1.52
N GLY A 111 -10.85 4.69 1.78
CA GLY A 111 -10.63 5.29 3.10
C GLY A 111 -9.23 5.90 3.33
N ASN A 112 -8.89 6.09 4.62
CA ASN A 112 -7.67 6.80 5.05
C ASN A 112 -6.92 6.04 6.15
N SER A 113 -5.71 5.58 5.87
CA SER A 113 -4.89 4.83 6.84
C SER A 113 -4.24 5.69 7.94
N ASP A 114 -4.33 7.02 7.86
CA ASP A 114 -3.94 7.92 8.98
C ASP A 114 -4.94 7.84 10.13
N THR A 115 -6.23 7.71 9.82
CA THR A 115 -7.32 7.75 10.82
C THR A 115 -7.94 6.39 11.10
N THR A 116 -7.81 5.44 10.16
CA THR A 116 -8.55 4.18 10.21
C THR A 116 -7.60 2.99 10.10
N GLU A 117 -7.44 2.27 11.21
CA GLU A 117 -6.47 1.18 11.31
C GLU A 117 -6.83 -0.04 10.44
N THR A 118 -8.13 -0.26 10.18
CA THR A 118 -8.60 -1.29 9.26
C THR A 118 -8.19 -1.03 7.82
N VAL A 119 -8.11 0.24 7.38
CA VAL A 119 -7.60 0.59 6.04
C VAL A 119 -6.11 0.24 5.94
N LYS A 120 -5.33 0.51 6.99
CA LYS A 120 -3.92 0.12 7.04
C LYS A 120 -3.73 -1.41 7.02
N ALA A 121 -4.57 -2.14 7.75
CA ALA A 121 -4.57 -3.59 7.74
C ALA A 121 -4.94 -4.14 6.35
N GLU A 122 -5.92 -3.56 5.70
CA GLU A 122 -6.38 -3.94 4.36
C GLU A 122 -5.31 -3.67 3.29
N MET A 123 -4.60 -2.54 3.36
CA MET A 123 -3.42 -2.30 2.52
C MET A 123 -2.35 -3.39 2.73
N GLY A 124 -2.08 -3.77 3.98
CA GLY A 124 -1.16 -4.86 4.30
C GLY A 124 -1.60 -6.18 3.69
N ARG A 125 -2.89 -6.52 3.82
CA ARG A 125 -3.51 -7.72 3.26
C ARG A 125 -3.40 -7.76 1.73
N GLN A 126 -3.75 -6.67 1.05
CA GLN A 126 -3.69 -6.61 -0.40
C GLN A 126 -2.23 -6.71 -0.90
N ALA A 127 -1.30 -6.00 -0.26
CA ALA A 127 0.12 -6.11 -0.61
C ALA A 127 0.68 -7.53 -0.37
N GLY A 128 0.31 -8.18 0.73
CA GLY A 128 0.70 -9.56 1.03
C GLY A 128 0.21 -10.55 -0.03
N GLN A 129 -1.07 -10.47 -0.39
CA GLN A 129 -1.68 -11.33 -1.42
C GLN A 129 -1.04 -11.14 -2.81
N LEU A 130 -0.79 -9.90 -3.21
CA LEU A 130 -0.14 -9.61 -4.49
C LEU A 130 1.30 -10.10 -4.51
N LEU A 131 2.02 -9.94 -3.39
CA LEU A 131 3.37 -10.46 -3.24
C LEU A 131 3.34 -12.00 -3.36
N GLU A 132 2.51 -12.70 -2.60
CA GLU A 132 2.36 -14.16 -2.67
C GLU A 132 2.06 -14.67 -4.08
N GLY A 133 1.21 -13.96 -4.83
CA GLY A 133 0.82 -14.33 -6.19
C GLY A 133 1.96 -14.32 -7.21
N ILE A 134 3.09 -13.67 -6.90
CA ILE A 134 4.27 -13.63 -7.79
C ILE A 134 5.48 -14.42 -7.25
N LEU A 135 5.42 -14.90 -6.00
CA LEU A 135 6.53 -15.63 -5.41
C LEU A 135 6.68 -17.00 -6.05
N TYR A 136 7.91 -17.51 -6.02
CA TYR A 136 8.31 -18.80 -6.59
C TYR A 136 9.36 -19.47 -5.68
N GLU A 137 9.66 -20.75 -5.92
CA GLU A 137 10.68 -21.49 -5.17
C GLU A 137 12.03 -20.78 -5.21
N ASP A 138 12.65 -20.63 -4.05
CA ASP A 138 13.93 -19.95 -3.84
C ASP A 138 13.93 -18.44 -4.19
N ALA A 139 12.75 -17.82 -4.32
CA ALA A 139 12.64 -16.38 -4.49
C ALA A 139 13.31 -15.63 -3.32
N ILE A 140 14.08 -14.59 -3.62
CA ILE A 140 14.70 -13.72 -2.62
C ILE A 140 13.95 -12.38 -2.62
N VAL A 141 13.42 -12.00 -1.46
CA VAL A 141 12.63 -10.78 -1.26
C VAL A 141 13.34 -9.84 -0.30
N SER A 142 13.66 -8.62 -0.74
CA SER A 142 14.21 -7.59 0.16
C SER A 142 13.10 -6.75 0.79
N VAL A 143 13.15 -6.57 2.12
CA VAL A 143 12.04 -6.05 2.92
C VAL A 143 12.50 -4.89 3.79
N THR A 144 11.82 -3.74 3.72
CA THR A 144 12.09 -2.63 4.67
C THR A 144 11.32 -2.75 5.98
N GLY A 145 11.64 -1.87 6.93
CA GLY A 145 10.94 -1.74 8.21
C GLY A 145 9.63 -0.94 8.11
N GLY A 146 8.94 -0.81 9.25
CA GLY A 146 7.82 0.12 9.42
C GLY A 146 6.47 -0.57 9.69
N SER A 147 5.53 0.23 10.21
CA SER A 147 4.20 -0.25 10.60
C SER A 147 3.40 -0.84 9.43
N THR A 148 3.58 -0.32 8.22
CA THR A 148 2.89 -0.84 7.03
C THR A 148 3.44 -2.20 6.65
N MET A 149 4.76 -2.37 6.64
CA MET A 149 5.42 -3.64 6.35
C MET A 149 5.09 -4.72 7.40
N ALA A 150 4.91 -4.34 8.67
CA ALA A 150 4.44 -5.24 9.71
C ALA A 150 3.03 -5.77 9.41
N ARG A 151 2.15 -4.93 8.85
CA ARG A 151 0.81 -5.37 8.41
C ARG A 151 0.86 -6.28 7.19
N VAL A 152 1.83 -6.07 6.30
CA VAL A 152 2.06 -7.00 5.20
C VAL A 152 2.47 -8.37 5.76
N SER A 153 3.47 -8.42 6.64
CA SER A 153 3.95 -9.69 7.19
C SER A 153 2.86 -10.44 7.97
N GLU A 154 2.06 -9.74 8.78
CA GLU A 154 0.93 -10.31 9.50
C GLU A 154 -0.12 -10.97 8.59
N ALA A 155 -0.28 -10.47 7.36
CA ALA A 155 -1.30 -10.92 6.42
C ALA A 155 -0.84 -12.01 5.44
N MET A 156 0.43 -12.44 5.52
CA MET A 156 0.95 -13.52 4.68
C MET A 156 0.57 -14.90 5.21
N HIS A 157 0.60 -15.90 4.34
CA HIS A 157 0.19 -17.28 4.57
C HIS A 157 1.28 -18.28 4.18
N LEU A 158 1.16 -19.49 4.69
CA LEU A 158 2.05 -20.61 4.39
C LEU A 158 2.07 -20.88 2.87
N LEU A 159 3.27 -20.91 2.29
CA LEU A 159 3.48 -21.18 0.88
C LEU A 159 3.90 -22.64 0.65
N PRO A 160 3.62 -23.21 -0.54
CA PRO A 160 4.01 -24.59 -0.87
C PRO A 160 5.48 -24.73 -1.30
N PHE A 161 6.27 -23.66 -1.23
CA PHE A 161 7.66 -23.57 -1.67
C PHE A 161 8.45 -22.63 -0.75
N ASN A 162 9.79 -22.68 -0.80
CA ASN A 162 10.63 -21.86 0.07
C ASN A 162 10.86 -20.47 -0.52
N VAL A 163 10.81 -19.45 0.32
CA VAL A 163 11.13 -18.05 -0.02
C VAL A 163 12.13 -17.52 1.00
N PHE A 164 13.09 -16.72 0.55
CA PHE A 164 14.13 -16.13 1.39
C PHE A 164 13.91 -14.63 1.58
N PHE A 165 13.63 -14.20 2.80
CA PHE A 165 13.41 -12.79 3.14
C PHE A 165 14.69 -12.16 3.69
N VAL A 166 15.12 -11.04 3.10
CA VAL A 166 16.32 -10.30 3.51
C VAL A 166 15.96 -8.86 3.92
N PRO A 167 16.42 -8.37 5.07
CA PRO A 167 16.19 -6.98 5.46
C PRO A 167 16.90 -6.03 4.49
N ALA A 168 16.16 -5.08 3.94
CA ALA A 168 16.67 -4.10 2.98
C ALA A 168 17.52 -3.00 3.63
N ARG A 169 17.66 -2.96 4.96
CA ARG A 169 18.45 -1.96 5.69
C ARG A 169 18.76 -2.39 7.12
N GLY A 170 19.75 -1.72 7.71
CA GLY A 170 20.11 -1.86 9.13
C GLY A 170 19.01 -1.42 10.12
N GLY A 171 19.31 -1.57 11.40
CA GLY A 171 18.41 -1.20 12.50
C GLY A 171 18.15 0.30 12.56
N LEU A 172 16.88 0.71 12.66
CA LEU A 172 16.47 2.11 12.77
C LEU A 172 15.40 2.33 13.83
N GLY A 173 15.62 3.33 14.68
CA GLY A 173 14.66 3.72 15.71
C GLY A 173 14.50 2.64 16.79
N GLU A 174 13.57 2.87 17.70
CA GLU A 174 13.50 2.08 18.95
C GLU A 174 12.39 1.02 18.94
N ASN A 175 11.43 1.11 18.02
CA ASN A 175 10.35 0.13 17.96
C ASN A 175 10.81 -1.17 17.30
N MET A 176 11.05 -2.19 18.13
CA MET A 176 11.51 -3.51 17.69
C MET A 176 10.57 -4.20 16.71
N VAL A 177 9.26 -3.98 16.82
CA VAL A 177 8.25 -4.59 15.92
C VAL A 177 8.42 -4.08 14.49
N TYR A 178 8.86 -2.83 14.33
CA TYR A 178 8.97 -2.17 13.03
C TYR A 178 10.37 -2.26 12.40
N GLN A 179 11.28 -3.04 12.98
CA GLN A 179 12.61 -3.28 12.41
C GLN A 179 12.53 -4.16 11.17
N ALA A 180 13.35 -3.88 10.15
CA ALA A 180 13.42 -4.68 8.94
C ALA A 180 13.77 -6.16 9.24
N ASN A 181 14.67 -6.40 10.20
CA ASN A 181 15.02 -7.75 10.66
C ASN A 181 13.80 -8.50 11.22
N THR A 182 13.02 -7.86 12.09
CA THR A 182 11.82 -8.45 12.70
C THR A 182 10.75 -8.76 11.65
N ILE A 183 10.54 -7.86 10.70
CA ILE A 183 9.55 -8.04 9.65
C ILE A 183 9.99 -9.15 8.68
N SER A 184 11.27 -9.20 8.30
CA SER A 184 11.80 -10.30 7.47
C SER A 184 11.62 -11.66 8.15
N ALA A 185 11.90 -11.73 9.45
CA ALA A 185 11.67 -12.94 10.25
C ALA A 185 10.18 -13.30 10.33
N SER A 186 9.30 -12.31 10.50
CA SER A 186 7.84 -12.51 10.52
C SER A 186 7.33 -13.03 9.19
N MET A 187 7.76 -12.46 8.06
CA MET A 187 7.38 -12.93 6.72
C MET A 187 7.83 -14.37 6.48
N ALA A 188 9.06 -14.71 6.86
CA ALA A 188 9.56 -16.09 6.77
C ALA A 188 8.75 -17.04 7.65
N GLN A 189 8.42 -16.66 8.89
CA GLN A 189 7.60 -17.47 9.78
C GLN A 189 6.20 -17.75 9.20
N GLN A 190 5.56 -16.72 8.65
CA GLN A 190 4.19 -16.83 8.12
C GLN A 190 4.15 -17.68 6.85
N THR A 191 5.17 -17.57 6.01
CA THR A 191 5.25 -18.29 4.72
C THR A 191 5.90 -19.67 4.82
N GLY A 192 6.51 -20.02 5.96
CA GLY A 192 7.32 -21.23 6.10
C GLY A 192 8.70 -21.13 5.46
N GLY A 193 9.14 -19.92 5.07
CA GLY A 193 10.40 -19.66 4.40
C GLY A 193 11.59 -19.41 5.33
N TYR A 194 12.64 -18.82 4.77
CA TYR A 194 13.89 -18.50 5.44
C TYR A 194 14.12 -17.00 5.54
N TYR A 195 14.98 -16.58 6.47
CA TYR A 195 15.41 -15.19 6.55
C TYR A 195 16.87 -15.09 7.01
N THR A 196 17.45 -13.92 6.79
CA THR A 196 18.69 -13.49 7.46
C THR A 196 18.48 -12.16 8.17
N SER A 197 19.49 -11.70 8.91
CA SER A 197 19.47 -10.41 9.59
C SER A 197 20.67 -9.56 9.19
N LEU A 198 20.45 -8.24 9.20
CA LEU A 198 21.49 -7.25 9.01
C LEU A 198 21.73 -6.53 10.36
N TYR A 199 22.75 -6.97 11.09
CA TYR A 199 23.07 -6.50 12.44
C TYR A 199 23.96 -5.25 12.46
N VAL A 200 23.55 -4.23 11.73
CA VAL A 200 24.24 -2.93 11.71
C VAL A 200 23.23 -1.81 11.92
N PRO A 201 23.62 -0.65 12.48
CA PRO A 201 22.76 0.52 12.51
C PRO A 201 22.52 1.08 11.10
N ASP A 202 21.34 1.65 10.85
CA ASP A 202 20.97 2.30 9.58
C ASP A 202 21.81 3.55 9.29
N ASN A 203 22.24 4.25 10.34
CA ASN A 203 23.06 5.47 10.25
C ASN A 203 24.27 5.35 11.18
N VAL A 204 25.47 5.53 10.62
CA VAL A 204 26.75 5.45 11.33
C VAL A 204 27.72 6.51 10.80
N SER A 205 28.81 6.78 11.54
CA SER A 205 29.89 7.62 11.03
C SER A 205 30.51 7.01 9.77
N GLU A 206 31.11 7.84 8.92
CA GLU A 206 31.77 7.38 7.69
C GLU A 206 32.89 6.36 7.95
N THR A 207 33.65 6.55 9.03
CA THR A 207 34.68 5.58 9.47
C THR A 207 34.07 4.22 9.81
N THR A 208 33.00 4.22 10.61
CA THR A 208 32.29 3.01 11.01
C THR A 208 31.63 2.33 9.81
N TYR A 209 31.04 3.11 8.90
CA TYR A 209 30.47 2.63 7.66
C TYR A 209 31.50 1.82 6.86
N ASN A 210 32.68 2.40 6.61
CA ASN A 210 33.72 1.75 5.81
C ASN A 210 34.20 0.44 6.46
N THR A 211 34.33 0.41 7.80
CA THR A 211 34.69 -0.82 8.51
C THR A 211 33.61 -1.89 8.41
N LEU A 212 32.34 -1.53 8.64
CA LEU A 212 31.21 -2.48 8.57
C LEU A 212 31.03 -3.06 7.16
N MET A 213 31.33 -2.28 6.12
CA MET A 213 31.28 -2.76 4.73
C MET A 213 32.36 -3.81 4.40
N MET A 214 33.37 -3.99 5.25
CA MET A 214 34.39 -5.04 5.11
C MET A 214 34.05 -6.30 5.91
N GLU A 215 33.05 -6.26 6.79
CA GLU A 215 32.67 -7.41 7.62
C GLU A 215 32.00 -8.50 6.77
N PRO A 216 32.49 -9.75 6.79
CA PRO A 216 31.96 -10.81 5.93
C PRO A 216 30.46 -11.07 6.11
N SER A 217 29.93 -10.94 7.33
CA SER A 217 28.51 -11.11 7.62
C SER A 217 27.65 -10.01 6.99
N VAL A 218 28.16 -8.77 6.93
CA VAL A 218 27.49 -7.64 6.30
C VAL A 218 27.51 -7.81 4.79
N ILE A 219 28.67 -8.12 4.21
CA ILE A 219 28.83 -8.38 2.78
C ILE A 219 27.86 -9.48 2.31
N HIS A 220 27.79 -10.59 3.04
CA HIS A 220 26.90 -11.70 2.71
C HIS A 220 25.43 -11.26 2.63
N THR A 221 24.96 -10.47 3.61
CA THR A 221 23.58 -9.98 3.61
C THR A 221 23.36 -8.95 2.49
N LEU A 222 24.32 -8.06 2.21
CA LEU A 222 24.23 -7.12 1.10
C LEU A 222 24.18 -7.82 -0.26
N ASP A 223 24.94 -8.91 -0.43
CA ASP A 223 24.87 -9.72 -1.65
C ASP A 223 23.48 -10.35 -1.83
N LYS A 224 22.83 -10.78 -0.74
CA LYS A 224 21.44 -11.25 -0.79
C LYS A 224 20.46 -10.14 -1.16
N ILE A 225 20.63 -8.92 -0.64
CA ILE A 225 19.83 -7.75 -1.05
C ILE A 225 19.97 -7.47 -2.55
N LYS A 226 21.19 -7.60 -3.10
CA LYS A 226 21.44 -7.43 -4.54
C LYS A 226 20.81 -8.54 -5.37
N GLN A 227 20.92 -9.80 -4.93
CA GLN A 227 20.32 -10.97 -5.59
C GLN A 227 18.78 -10.97 -5.54
N ALA A 228 18.17 -10.25 -4.60
CA ALA A 228 16.72 -10.14 -4.53
C ALA A 228 16.17 -9.52 -5.82
N ASN A 229 15.31 -10.24 -6.54
CA ASN A 229 14.61 -9.71 -7.71
C ASN A 229 13.29 -9.03 -7.33
N ILE A 230 12.84 -9.23 -6.09
CA ILE A 230 11.60 -8.67 -5.55
C ILE A 230 11.96 -7.81 -4.34
N THR A 231 11.42 -6.60 -4.30
CA THR A 231 11.58 -5.68 -3.17
C THR A 231 10.21 -5.24 -2.69
N ILE A 232 10.00 -5.19 -1.38
CA ILE A 232 8.82 -4.59 -0.78
C ILE A 232 9.21 -3.55 0.28
N HIS A 233 8.67 -2.34 0.12
CA HIS A 233 9.05 -1.21 0.95
C HIS A 233 7.93 -0.23 1.25
N GLY A 234 8.13 0.55 2.32
CA GLY A 234 7.32 1.73 2.60
C GLY A 234 7.92 3.01 2.05
N ILE A 235 7.11 4.07 2.04
CA ILE A 235 7.53 5.45 1.74
C ILE A 235 7.41 6.29 3.01
N GLY A 236 8.48 7.02 3.33
CA GLY A 236 8.60 7.86 4.52
C GLY A 236 8.30 9.32 4.24
N ASP A 237 7.78 10.02 5.25
CA ASP A 237 7.82 11.49 5.29
C ASP A 237 9.24 11.93 5.68
N ALA A 238 9.78 12.92 4.96
CA ALA A 238 11.15 13.37 5.13
C ALA A 238 11.49 13.76 6.58
N LEU A 239 10.70 14.63 7.21
CA LEU A 239 11.02 15.11 8.56
C LEU A 239 10.84 14.01 9.61
N LYS A 240 9.77 13.22 9.52
CA LYS A 240 9.58 12.05 10.42
C LYS A 240 10.75 11.07 10.31
N MET A 241 11.29 10.83 9.11
CA MET A 241 12.44 9.95 8.92
C MET A 241 13.75 10.56 9.41
N ALA A 242 13.97 11.86 9.22
CA ALA A 242 15.12 12.57 9.79
C ALA A 242 15.15 12.47 11.32
N HIS A 243 13.99 12.64 11.98
CA HIS A 243 13.86 12.48 13.42
C HIS A 243 14.12 11.05 13.88
N ARG A 244 13.57 10.03 13.19
CA ARG A 244 13.84 8.61 13.51
C ARG A 244 15.32 8.23 13.39
N ARG A 245 16.07 8.92 12.54
CA ARG A 245 17.52 8.75 12.37
C ARG A 245 18.36 9.55 13.36
N HIS A 246 17.73 10.34 14.23
CA HIS A 246 18.43 11.30 15.10
C HIS A 246 19.36 12.21 14.29
N SER A 247 18.88 12.68 13.13
CA SER A 247 19.66 13.52 12.22
C SER A 247 20.05 14.84 12.90
N SER A 248 21.21 15.38 12.52
CA SER A 248 21.68 16.65 13.08
C SER A 248 20.71 17.80 12.75
N LYS A 249 20.74 18.84 13.58
CA LYS A 249 19.94 20.05 13.36
C LYS A 249 20.19 20.67 11.98
N GLU A 250 21.44 20.69 11.54
CA GLU A 250 21.84 21.15 10.20
C GLU A 250 21.16 20.36 9.08
N VAL A 251 21.09 19.03 9.20
CA VAL A 251 20.38 18.19 8.21
C VAL A 251 18.89 18.49 8.22
N VAL A 252 18.27 18.61 9.40
CA VAL A 252 16.84 18.95 9.51
C VAL A 252 16.54 20.32 8.89
N GLU A 253 17.36 21.33 9.19
CA GLU A 253 17.22 22.68 8.60
C GLU A 253 17.41 22.64 7.08
N LYS A 254 18.37 21.87 6.57
CA LYS A 254 18.55 21.68 5.12
C LYS A 254 17.30 21.08 4.47
N LEU A 255 16.72 20.04 5.07
CA LEU A 255 15.51 19.39 4.57
C LEU A 255 14.31 20.34 4.56
N GLN A 256 14.15 21.15 5.61
CA GLN A 256 13.09 22.16 5.68
C GLN A 256 13.29 23.26 4.63
N HIS A 257 14.51 23.78 4.50
CA HIS A 257 14.84 24.85 3.57
C HIS A 257 14.60 24.47 2.11
N HIS A 258 14.89 23.22 1.75
CA HIS A 258 14.68 22.70 0.40
C HIS A 258 13.34 21.97 0.24
N HIS A 259 12.42 22.11 1.21
CA HIS A 259 11.08 21.54 1.16
C HIS A 259 11.06 20.03 0.84
N ALA A 260 11.95 19.26 1.47
CA ALA A 260 11.92 17.81 1.35
C ALA A 260 10.60 17.25 1.90
N VAL A 261 9.91 16.45 1.09
CA VAL A 261 8.61 15.85 1.44
C VAL A 261 8.69 14.33 1.62
N ALA A 262 9.62 13.67 0.94
CA ALA A 262 9.72 12.21 0.92
C ALA A 262 11.07 11.70 1.40
N GLU A 263 11.07 10.48 1.92
CA GLU A 263 12.27 9.68 2.12
C GLU A 263 12.04 8.23 1.66
N ALA A 264 13.01 7.70 0.93
CA ALA A 264 13.11 6.28 0.58
C ALA A 264 14.59 5.89 0.48
N PHE A 265 14.97 4.75 1.06
CA PHE A 265 16.32 4.17 0.96
C PHE A 265 17.47 5.12 1.38
N GLY A 266 17.23 6.06 2.30
CA GLY A 266 18.21 7.06 2.74
C GLY A 266 18.28 8.31 1.86
N TYR A 267 17.52 8.37 0.77
CA TYR A 267 17.37 9.54 -0.08
C TYR A 267 16.17 10.36 0.36
N TYR A 268 16.37 11.68 0.42
CA TYR A 268 15.35 12.66 0.72
C TYR A 268 15.03 13.46 -0.54
N PHE A 269 13.75 13.58 -0.86
CA PHE A 269 13.28 14.20 -2.10
C PHE A 269 12.38 15.39 -1.83
N ASP A 270 12.47 16.41 -2.68
CA ASP A 270 11.47 17.48 -2.74
C ASP A 270 10.18 17.01 -3.46
N ALA A 271 9.19 17.89 -3.57
CA ALA A 271 7.91 17.57 -4.20
C ALA A 271 7.98 17.21 -5.70
N TYR A 272 9.13 17.49 -6.34
CA TYR A 272 9.39 17.18 -7.75
C TYR A 272 10.22 15.90 -7.93
N GLY A 273 10.57 15.22 -6.85
CA GLY A 273 11.43 14.03 -6.88
C GLY A 273 12.92 14.33 -6.96
N GLN A 274 13.35 15.59 -6.81
CA GLN A 274 14.78 15.93 -6.82
C GLN A 274 15.43 15.59 -5.48
N VAL A 275 16.62 15.01 -5.53
CA VAL A 275 17.37 14.63 -4.33
C VAL A 275 17.87 15.87 -3.59
N VAL A 276 17.36 16.08 -2.37
CA VAL A 276 17.77 17.16 -1.45
C VAL A 276 18.97 16.72 -0.60
N HIS A 277 18.94 15.47 -0.14
CA HIS A 277 19.96 14.92 0.74
C HIS A 277 20.02 13.39 0.60
N LYS A 278 21.21 12.83 0.78
CA LYS A 278 21.45 11.39 0.84
C LYS A 278 22.20 11.06 2.12
N VAL A 279 21.64 10.14 2.90
CA VAL A 279 22.33 9.50 4.03
C VAL A 279 23.03 8.25 3.52
N LYS A 280 24.28 8.03 3.95
CA LYS A 280 24.99 6.76 3.68
C LYS A 280 24.43 5.67 4.59
N THR A 281 23.42 4.96 4.09
CA THR A 281 22.81 3.81 4.79
C THR A 281 23.49 2.51 4.38
N ILE A 282 23.51 1.53 5.29
CA ILE A 282 23.94 0.16 4.98
C ILE A 282 22.68 -0.66 4.65
N GLY A 283 22.56 -1.07 3.38
CA GLY A 283 21.40 -1.79 2.86
C GLY A 283 21.16 -1.51 1.38
N LEU A 284 19.92 -1.76 0.96
CA LEU A 284 19.40 -1.50 -0.38
C LEU A 284 19.53 0.00 -0.72
N GLN A 285 20.09 0.28 -1.89
CA GLN A 285 20.21 1.62 -2.44
C GLN A 285 19.11 1.87 -3.48
N LEU A 286 18.86 3.14 -3.78
CA LEU A 286 17.87 3.53 -4.79
C LEU A 286 18.23 2.97 -6.18
N GLU A 287 19.52 2.97 -6.52
CA GLU A 287 20.03 2.47 -7.80
C GLU A 287 19.85 0.95 -7.95
N ASP A 288 19.79 0.20 -6.84
CA ASP A 288 19.56 -1.24 -6.87
C ASP A 288 18.13 -1.58 -7.34
N LEU A 289 17.20 -0.61 -7.34
CA LEU A 289 15.81 -0.84 -7.77
C LEU A 289 15.70 -1.11 -9.28
N GLU A 290 16.58 -0.53 -10.09
CA GLU A 290 16.54 -0.71 -11.55
C GLU A 290 16.73 -2.16 -11.98
N SER A 291 17.44 -2.96 -11.17
CA SER A 291 17.69 -4.38 -11.46
C SER A 291 16.58 -5.30 -10.96
N LYS A 292 15.59 -4.79 -10.22
CA LYS A 292 14.50 -5.60 -9.66
C LYS A 292 13.50 -5.95 -10.75
N GLU A 293 12.81 -7.07 -10.60
CA GLU A 293 11.70 -7.46 -11.49
C GLU A 293 10.37 -6.90 -10.98
N PHE A 294 10.21 -6.83 -9.66
CA PHE A 294 9.03 -6.26 -8.99
C PHE A 294 9.42 -5.40 -7.79
N ILE A 295 8.87 -4.19 -7.72
CA ILE A 295 9.05 -3.28 -6.58
C ILE A 295 7.67 -2.97 -5.99
N PHE A 296 7.37 -3.50 -4.82
CA PHE A 296 6.14 -3.21 -4.09
C PHE A 296 6.35 -2.00 -3.19
N ALA A 297 5.77 -0.87 -3.57
CA ALA A 297 5.73 0.34 -2.75
C ALA A 297 4.39 0.39 -2.00
N VAL A 298 4.40 0.25 -0.68
CA VAL A 298 3.20 0.21 0.16
C VAL A 298 3.19 1.39 1.13
N ALA A 299 2.35 2.37 0.86
CA ALA A 299 2.23 3.56 1.69
C ALA A 299 0.86 4.20 1.50
N GLY A 300 0.30 4.74 2.58
CA GLY A 300 -1.01 5.39 2.58
C GLY A 300 -1.07 6.45 3.67
N GLY A 301 -2.20 7.14 3.71
CA GLY A 301 -2.52 8.23 4.62
C GLY A 301 -2.45 9.55 3.88
N LYS A 302 -3.46 10.40 4.07
CA LYS A 302 -3.47 11.76 3.50
C LYS A 302 -2.16 12.51 3.78
N SER A 303 -1.61 12.34 4.99
CA SER A 303 -0.37 12.95 5.44
C SER A 303 0.87 12.50 4.65
N LYS A 304 0.82 11.35 3.97
CA LYS A 304 1.90 10.83 3.13
C LYS A 304 1.68 11.06 1.63
N GLY A 305 0.54 11.61 1.21
CA GLY A 305 0.22 11.78 -0.21
C GLY A 305 1.30 12.51 -1.01
N GLN A 306 1.87 13.60 -0.47
CA GLN A 306 2.99 14.32 -1.11
C GLN A 306 4.28 13.50 -1.16
N ALA A 307 4.58 12.73 -0.10
CA ALA A 307 5.75 11.87 -0.06
C ALA A 307 5.67 10.75 -1.11
N ILE A 308 4.49 10.14 -1.24
CA ILE A 308 4.22 9.12 -2.25
C ILE A 308 4.37 9.73 -3.63
N LYS A 309 3.70 10.86 -3.89
CA LYS A 309 3.77 11.59 -5.16
C LYS A 309 5.22 11.88 -5.59
N ALA A 310 6.05 12.38 -4.68
CA ALA A 310 7.45 12.67 -4.97
C ALA A 310 8.27 11.41 -5.31
N TYR A 311 8.03 10.29 -4.60
CA TYR A 311 8.66 9.01 -4.93
C TYR A 311 8.21 8.48 -6.30
N LEU A 312 6.92 8.58 -6.64
CA LEU A 312 6.41 8.09 -7.92
C LEU A 312 7.04 8.79 -9.13
N SER A 313 7.46 10.05 -9.00
CA SER A 313 8.18 10.79 -10.05
C SER A 313 9.53 10.18 -10.44
N ILE A 314 10.09 9.33 -9.59
CA ILE A 314 11.39 8.66 -9.80
C ILE A 314 11.30 7.14 -9.70
N ALA A 315 10.10 6.59 -9.48
CA ALA A 315 9.90 5.17 -9.30
C ALA A 315 10.15 4.43 -10.62
N PRO A 316 10.88 3.30 -10.61
CA PRO A 316 11.02 2.49 -11.82
C PRO A 316 9.69 1.94 -12.31
N ASP A 317 9.54 1.77 -13.64
CA ASP A 317 8.31 1.32 -14.30
C ASP A 317 7.74 -0.01 -13.75
N ASN A 318 8.60 -0.89 -13.25
CA ASN A 318 8.21 -2.18 -12.67
C ASN A 318 7.63 -2.07 -11.23
N THR A 319 7.37 -0.85 -10.76
CA THR A 319 6.78 -0.59 -9.44
C THR A 319 5.28 -0.94 -9.41
N VAL A 320 4.89 -1.66 -8.36
CA VAL A 320 3.50 -1.91 -7.95
C VAL A 320 3.21 -1.06 -6.73
N LEU A 321 2.30 -0.10 -6.84
CA LEU A 321 1.90 0.78 -5.74
C LEU A 321 0.65 0.24 -5.04
N ILE A 322 0.69 0.15 -3.71
CA ILE A 322 -0.50 -0.07 -2.87
C ILE A 322 -0.66 1.13 -1.94
N THR A 323 -1.75 1.86 -2.10
CA THR A 323 -2.08 3.09 -1.35
C THR A 323 -3.53 3.10 -0.90
N ASP A 324 -3.93 4.08 -0.10
CA ASP A 324 -5.33 4.38 0.19
C ASP A 324 -5.88 5.56 -0.62
N GLU A 325 -7.19 5.72 -0.58
CA GLU A 325 -7.97 6.71 -1.30
C GLU A 325 -7.55 8.15 -0.98
N GLU A 326 -7.38 8.50 0.29
CA GLU A 326 -7.03 9.87 0.66
C GLU A 326 -5.60 10.25 0.23
N ALA A 327 -4.66 9.29 0.25
CA ALA A 327 -3.35 9.49 -0.36
C ALA A 327 -3.46 9.61 -1.90
N ALA A 328 -4.28 8.76 -2.54
CA ALA A 328 -4.49 8.79 -4.00
C ALA A 328 -5.08 10.13 -4.49
N LYS A 329 -6.03 10.70 -3.75
CA LYS A 329 -6.59 12.04 -4.00
C LYS A 329 -5.50 13.12 -4.02
N VAL A 330 -4.60 13.11 -3.03
CA VAL A 330 -3.46 14.03 -2.97
C VAL A 330 -2.50 13.83 -4.14
N ILE A 331 -2.18 12.58 -4.51
CA ILE A 331 -1.32 12.25 -5.66
C ILE A 331 -1.89 12.83 -6.97
N LEU A 332 -3.21 12.77 -7.13
CA LEU A 332 -3.94 13.27 -8.31
C LEU A 332 -4.31 14.76 -8.26
N ASN A 333 -3.96 15.47 -7.18
CA ASN A 333 -4.39 16.85 -6.91
C ASN A 333 -5.92 17.05 -6.95
N LYS A 334 -6.67 16.06 -6.46
CA LYS A 334 -8.12 16.17 -6.27
C LYS A 334 -8.35 16.45 -4.78
N GLU A 335 -8.67 17.70 -4.43
CA GLU A 335 -9.03 18.10 -3.06
C GLU A 335 -10.53 18.07 -2.82
#